data_AF-A0A0R1GT43-F1
#
_entry.id   AF-A0A0R1GT43-F1
#
_cell.length_a   1.000
_cell.length_b   1.000
_cell.length_c   1.000
_cell.angle_alpha   90.00
_cell.angle_beta   90.00
_cell.angle_gamma   90.00
#
_symmetry.space_group_name_H-M   'P 1'
#
loop_
_entity.id
_entity.type
_entity.pdbx_description
1 polymer ?
#
loop_
_entity_poly.entity_id
_entity_poly.type
_entity_poly.pdbx_seq_one_letter_code
_entity_poly.pdbx_strand_id
1 'polypeptide(L)'
;MSDLTHFRRNFFTRIGRFLQKSVAATYQLEFWDRDSHQKYCFPQHELSRADTCDIKTGTAVETLTYVQLDYKMRRTYDIQNHHLYQVKMQFYVEGQPCDMVDGLMLLQQRLESRSVWLKDAILHIKDFT
;
A
#
# COMPACT_ATOMS: atom_id res chain seq x y z
N MET A 1 1.02 15.40 0.10
CA MET A 1 0.42 14.41 -0.85
C MET A 1 1.45 13.82 -1.81
N SER A 2 2.18 14.67 -2.56
CA SER A 2 3.10 14.25 -3.64
C SER A 2 4.20 13.27 -3.21
N ASP A 3 4.65 13.30 -1.96
CA ASP A 3 5.68 12.37 -1.48
C ASP A 3 5.18 10.91 -1.41
N LEU A 4 3.92 10.68 -1.00
CA LEU A 4 3.35 9.33 -0.90
C LEU A 4 3.11 8.73 -2.30
N THR A 5 2.53 9.51 -3.19
CA THR A 5 2.28 9.11 -4.58
C THR A 5 3.61 8.84 -5.32
N HIS A 6 4.62 9.69 -5.13
CA HIS A 6 5.96 9.49 -5.69
C HIS A 6 6.63 8.22 -5.12
N PHE A 7 6.60 8.03 -3.80
CA PHE A 7 7.09 6.81 -3.17
C PHE A 7 6.44 5.56 -3.76
N ARG A 8 5.11 5.57 -3.95
CA ARG A 8 4.38 4.41 -4.50
C ARG A 8 4.59 4.16 -5.96
N ARG A 9 4.72 5.20 -6.77
CA ARG A 9 5.13 5.05 -8.16
C ARG A 9 6.52 4.40 -8.25
N ASN A 10 7.47 4.80 -7.40
CA ASN A 10 8.79 4.19 -7.34
C ASN A 10 8.79 2.74 -6.81
N PHE A 11 7.93 2.43 -5.84
CA PHE A 11 7.72 1.06 -5.38
C PHE A 11 7.28 0.16 -6.53
N PHE A 12 6.28 0.58 -7.32
CA PHE A 12 5.73 -0.21 -8.41
C PHE A 12 6.61 -0.28 -9.66
N THR A 13 7.54 0.65 -9.86
CA THR A 13 8.55 0.51 -10.92
C THR A 13 9.63 -0.51 -10.58
N ARG A 14 9.80 -0.83 -9.30
CA ARG A 14 10.81 -1.77 -8.80
C ARG A 14 10.14 -3.04 -8.26
N ILE A 15 9.97 -3.13 -6.95
CA ILE A 15 9.56 -4.33 -6.21
C ILE A 15 8.10 -4.67 -6.48
N GLY A 16 7.24 -3.66 -6.57
CA GLY A 16 5.83 -3.86 -6.87
C GLY A 16 5.58 -4.56 -8.20
N ARG A 17 6.45 -4.40 -9.21
CA ARG A 17 6.34 -5.14 -10.48
C ARG A 17 6.57 -6.63 -10.32
N PHE A 18 7.47 -7.01 -9.41
CA PHE A 18 7.68 -8.42 -9.05
C PHE A 18 6.44 -8.95 -8.30
N LEU A 19 5.96 -8.23 -7.29
CA LEU A 19 4.78 -8.63 -6.51
C LEU A 19 3.52 -8.76 -7.39
N GLN A 20 3.35 -7.89 -8.37
CA GLN A 20 2.31 -7.98 -9.39
C GLN A 20 2.37 -9.30 -10.17
N LYS A 21 3.57 -9.73 -10.58
CA LYS A 21 3.74 -10.99 -11.33
C LYS A 21 3.57 -12.22 -10.44
N SER A 22 4.09 -12.17 -9.22
CA SER A 22 4.17 -13.34 -8.34
C SER A 22 2.91 -13.61 -7.53
N VAL A 23 2.18 -12.56 -7.13
CA VAL A 23 0.99 -12.68 -6.26
C VAL A 23 -0.16 -11.77 -6.69
N ALA A 24 -0.13 -11.23 -7.91
CA ALA A 24 -1.12 -10.29 -8.43
C ALA A 24 -1.36 -9.10 -7.48
N ALA A 25 -0.26 -8.51 -6.97
CA ALA A 25 -0.36 -7.36 -6.08
C ALA A 25 -1.05 -6.16 -6.75
N THR A 26 -2.02 -5.55 -6.07
CA THR A 26 -2.74 -4.36 -6.53
C THR A 26 -2.70 -3.26 -5.48
N TYR A 27 -2.95 -2.02 -5.92
CA TYR A 27 -2.87 -0.86 -5.06
C TYR A 27 -4.04 0.09 -5.28
N GLN A 28 -4.51 0.66 -4.18
CA GLN A 28 -5.50 1.73 -4.16
C GLN A 28 -5.15 2.77 -3.10
N LEU A 29 -5.21 4.05 -3.50
CA LEU A 29 -5.16 5.20 -2.60
C LEU A 29 -6.53 5.87 -2.58
N GLU A 30 -7.09 6.04 -1.41
CA GLU A 30 -8.35 6.75 -1.20
C GLU A 30 -8.08 8.04 -0.43
N PHE A 31 -8.71 9.14 -0.82
CA PHE A 31 -8.77 10.35 -0.03
C PHE A 31 -10.21 10.67 0.34
N TRP A 32 -10.40 11.09 1.57
CA TRP A 32 -11.64 11.62 2.11
C TRP A 32 -11.37 13.06 2.52
N ASP A 33 -11.85 14.00 1.71
CA ASP A 33 -11.75 15.41 2.01
C ASP A 33 -12.81 15.80 3.03
N ARG A 34 -12.39 16.40 4.15
CA ARG A 34 -13.30 16.82 5.21
C ARG A 34 -14.09 18.06 4.82
N ASP A 35 -13.52 18.94 3.99
CA ASP A 35 -14.10 20.23 3.67
C ASP A 35 -15.17 20.09 2.57
N SER A 36 -14.87 19.33 1.52
CA SER A 36 -15.83 19.08 0.43
C SER A 36 -16.72 17.85 0.65
N HIS A 37 -16.45 17.03 1.67
CA HIS A 37 -17.06 15.72 1.91
C HIS A 37 -16.94 14.73 0.73
N GLN A 38 -16.00 14.99 -0.20
CA GLN A 38 -15.79 14.13 -1.36
C GLN A 38 -14.82 13.00 -1.04
N LYS A 39 -15.09 11.85 -1.66
CA LYS A 39 -14.20 10.71 -1.67
C LYS A 39 -13.57 10.57 -3.05
N TYR A 40 -12.25 10.49 -3.08
CA TYR A 40 -11.47 10.20 -4.28
C TYR A 40 -10.83 8.82 -4.14
N CYS A 41 -10.80 8.04 -5.23
CA CYS A 41 -10.20 6.71 -5.27
C CYS A 41 -9.26 6.62 -6.47
N PHE A 42 -8.01 6.27 -6.21
CA PHE A 42 -6.96 6.18 -7.22
C PHE A 42 -6.36 4.76 -7.21
N PRO A 43 -6.66 3.92 -8.20
CA PRO A 43 -5.88 2.72 -8.43
C PRO A 43 -4.45 3.08 -8.83
N GLN A 44 -3.55 2.09 -8.80
CA GLN A 44 -2.13 2.29 -9.12
C GLN A 44 -1.86 3.11 -10.40
N HIS A 45 -2.58 2.81 -11.49
CA HIS A 45 -2.35 3.45 -12.80
C HIS A 45 -2.82 4.92 -12.84
N GLU A 46 -3.59 5.36 -11.84
CA GLU A 46 -4.08 6.73 -11.70
C GLU A 46 -3.40 7.50 -10.56
N LEU A 47 -2.34 6.94 -9.96
CA LEU A 47 -1.62 7.60 -8.86
C LEU A 47 -1.12 9.01 -9.18
N SER A 48 -0.83 9.31 -10.45
CA SER A 48 -0.46 10.67 -10.89
C SER A 48 -1.63 11.67 -10.79
N ARG A 49 -2.88 11.21 -10.87
CA ARG A 49 -4.06 12.07 -10.69
C ARG A 49 -4.24 12.47 -9.23
N ALA A 50 -3.80 11.64 -8.30
CA ALA A 50 -3.83 11.96 -6.87
C ALA A 50 -2.98 13.18 -6.51
N ASP A 51 -1.94 13.50 -7.29
CA ASP A 51 -1.11 14.71 -7.13
C ASP A 51 -1.88 16.01 -7.39
N THR A 52 -2.99 15.91 -8.13
CA THR A 52 -3.84 17.07 -8.48
C THR A 52 -4.90 17.37 -7.42
N CYS A 53 -5.07 16.48 -6.43
CA CYS A 53 -6.00 16.69 -5.33
C CYS A 53 -5.41 17.66 -4.30
N ASP A 54 -6.03 18.84 -4.18
CA ASP A 54 -5.70 19.82 -3.14
C ASP A 54 -6.56 19.60 -1.90
N ILE A 55 -6.20 18.62 -1.06
CA ILE A 55 -6.93 18.32 0.18
C ILE A 55 -6.13 18.85 1.37
N LYS A 56 -6.72 19.81 2.09
CA LYS A 56 -6.10 20.46 3.26
C LYS A 56 -6.28 19.65 4.53
N THR A 57 -7.48 19.10 4.72
CA THR A 57 -7.88 18.36 5.91
C THR A 57 -8.71 17.15 5.51
N GLY A 58 -8.43 15.99 6.11
CA GLY A 58 -9.13 14.77 5.70
C GLY A 58 -8.46 13.50 6.16
N THR A 59 -8.75 12.41 5.46
CA THR A 59 -8.14 11.10 5.70
C THR A 59 -7.64 10.52 4.39
N ALA A 60 -6.42 10.02 4.37
CA ALA A 60 -5.92 9.18 3.29
C ALA A 60 -5.89 7.72 3.73
N VAL A 61 -6.28 6.82 2.85
CA VAL A 61 -6.19 5.38 3.06
C VAL A 61 -5.45 4.76 1.90
N GLU A 62 -4.33 4.13 2.21
CA GLU A 62 -3.58 3.31 1.29
C GLU A 62 -3.92 1.84 1.52
N THR A 63 -4.18 1.11 0.44
CA THR A 63 -4.39 -0.34 0.46
C THR A 63 -3.49 -1.02 -0.56
N LEU A 64 -2.68 -1.97 -0.10
CA LEU A 64 -1.90 -2.90 -0.92
C LEU A 64 -2.51 -4.30 -0.75
N THR A 65 -2.96 -4.92 -1.83
CA THR A 65 -3.64 -6.22 -1.81
C THR A 65 -2.80 -7.25 -2.55
N TYR A 66 -2.52 -8.40 -1.93
CA TYR A 66 -1.81 -9.52 -2.53
C TYR A 66 -2.82 -10.60 -2.90
N VAL A 67 -3.45 -10.45 -4.06
CA VAL A 67 -4.69 -11.17 -4.44
C VAL A 67 -4.53 -12.69 -4.36
N GLN A 68 -3.43 -13.26 -4.84
CA GLN A 68 -3.23 -14.72 -4.84
C GLN A 68 -2.93 -15.33 -3.46
N LEU A 69 -2.69 -14.49 -2.45
CA LEU A 69 -2.47 -14.91 -1.07
C LEU A 69 -3.68 -14.60 -0.18
N ASP A 70 -4.68 -13.89 -0.68
CA ASP A 70 -5.77 -13.30 0.11
C ASP A 70 -5.26 -12.45 1.29
N TYR A 71 -4.13 -11.77 1.07
CA TYR A 71 -3.53 -10.88 2.06
C TYR A 71 -3.76 -9.43 1.67
N LYS A 72 -3.88 -8.55 2.66
CA LYS A 72 -4.02 -7.11 2.44
C LYS A 72 -3.32 -6.33 3.53
N MET A 73 -2.68 -5.25 3.13
CA MET A 73 -2.13 -4.26 4.02
C MET A 73 -2.85 -2.93 3.83
N ARG A 74 -3.20 -2.27 4.94
CA ARG A 74 -3.86 -0.97 4.94
C ARG A 74 -3.09 0.02 5.81
N ARG A 75 -2.77 1.20 5.27
CA ARG A 75 -2.26 2.35 6.04
C ARG A 75 -3.28 3.47 6.00
N THR A 76 -3.58 4.04 7.16
CA THR A 76 -4.47 5.20 7.30
C THR A 76 -3.64 6.38 7.76
N TYR A 77 -3.86 7.53 7.12
CA TYR A 77 -3.23 8.78 7.45
C TYR A 77 -4.30 9.85 7.69
N ASP A 78 -4.06 10.73 8.65
CA ASP A 78 -4.77 11.99 8.74
C ASP A 78 -4.07 13.01 7.86
N ILE A 79 -4.85 13.80 7.14
CA ILE A 79 -4.38 14.94 6.37
C ILE A 79 -4.65 16.18 7.23
N GLN A 80 -3.60 16.94 7.54
CA GLN A 80 -3.71 18.25 8.21
C GLN A 80 -2.74 19.22 7.56
N ASN A 81 -3.25 20.39 7.14
CA ASN A 81 -2.47 21.39 6.40
C ASN A 81 -1.65 20.77 5.25
N HIS A 82 -2.29 19.90 4.45
CA HIS A 82 -1.68 19.15 3.33
C HIS A 82 -0.63 18.08 3.69
N HIS A 83 -0.29 17.94 4.97
CA HIS A 83 0.64 16.94 5.46
C HIS A 83 -0.07 15.66 5.86
N LEU A 84 0.58 14.52 5.59
CA LEU A 84 0.08 13.19 5.94
C LEU A 84 0.71 12.75 7.25
N TYR A 85 -0.13 12.40 8.23
CA TYR A 85 0.27 11.85 9.52
C TYR A 85 -0.25 10.44 9.63
N GLN A 86 0.63 9.44 9.72
CA GLN A 86 0.20 8.05 9.80
C GLN A 86 -0.50 7.79 11.13
N VAL A 87 -1.74 7.28 11.08
CA VAL A 87 -2.58 7.00 12.26
C VAL A 87 -2.63 5.52 12.56
N LYS A 88 -2.75 4.69 11.51
CA LYS A 88 -2.94 3.23 11.69
C LYS A 88 -2.28 2.46 10.57
N MET A 89 -1.68 1.32 10.92
CA MET A 89 -1.32 0.26 9.99
C MET A 89 -2.03 -1.01 10.42
N GLN A 90 -2.58 -1.74 9.46
CA GLN A 90 -3.25 -3.01 9.70
C GLN A 90 -2.91 -3.98 8.58
N PHE A 91 -2.54 -5.19 8.96
CA PHE A 91 -2.42 -6.31 8.03
C PHE A 91 -3.65 -7.21 8.17
N TYR A 92 -4.03 -7.84 7.07
CA TYR A 92 -5.13 -8.77 6.96
C TYR A 92 -4.67 -10.03 6.26
N VAL A 93 -5.03 -11.18 6.83
CA VAL A 93 -4.83 -12.51 6.28
C VAL A 93 -6.20 -13.15 6.16
N GLU A 94 -6.60 -13.51 4.93
CA GLU A 94 -7.90 -14.15 4.67
C GLU A 94 -9.07 -13.32 5.22
N GLY A 95 -8.99 -12.01 5.02
CA GLY A 95 -9.98 -11.03 5.51
C GLY A 95 -9.93 -10.73 7.01
N GLN A 96 -9.15 -11.47 7.81
CA GLN A 96 -9.05 -11.26 9.25
C GLN A 96 -7.88 -10.33 9.60
N PRO A 97 -8.06 -9.36 10.50
CA PRO A 97 -6.97 -8.52 10.95
C PRO A 97 -5.94 -9.36 11.72
N CYS A 98 -4.66 -9.15 11.41
CA CYS A 98 -3.56 -9.75 12.16
C CYS A 98 -2.54 -8.68 12.55
N ASP A 99 -1.68 -9.02 13.50
CA ASP A 99 -0.54 -8.20 13.88
C ASP A 99 0.36 -7.93 12.67
N MET A 100 0.84 -6.68 12.59
CA MET A 100 1.55 -6.19 11.41
C MET A 100 2.82 -6.99 11.14
N VAL A 101 3.59 -7.29 12.19
CA VAL A 101 4.84 -8.06 12.06
C VAL A 101 4.55 -9.49 11.61
N ASP A 102 3.57 -10.14 12.22
CA ASP A 102 3.20 -11.52 11.90
C ASP A 102 2.67 -11.63 10.47
N GLY A 103 1.78 -10.73 10.06
CA GLY A 103 1.28 -10.67 8.69
C GLY A 103 2.39 -10.49 7.65
N LEU A 104 3.39 -9.68 7.97
CA LEU A 104 4.54 -9.47 7.10
C LEU A 104 5.49 -10.66 7.05
N MET A 105 5.71 -11.34 8.17
CA MET A 105 6.47 -12.60 8.20
C MET A 105 5.79 -13.68 7.37
N LEU A 106 4.46 -13.80 7.48
CA LEU A 106 3.66 -14.71 6.66
C LEU A 106 3.78 -14.37 5.18
N LEU A 107 3.66 -13.09 4.82
CA LEU A 107 3.84 -12.63 3.45
C LEU A 107 5.23 -13.02 2.92
N GLN A 108 6.30 -12.72 3.66
CA GLN A 108 7.66 -13.08 3.26
C GLN A 108 7.79 -14.60 3.04
N GLN A 109 7.35 -15.42 3.99
CA GLN A 109 7.41 -16.88 3.89
C GLN A 109 6.66 -17.40 2.65
N ARG A 110 5.47 -16.84 2.37
CA ARG A 110 4.67 -17.22 1.20
C ARG A 110 5.32 -16.78 -0.11
N LEU A 111 6.01 -15.64 -0.12
CA LEU A 111 6.74 -15.15 -1.28
C LEU A 111 7.99 -16.00 -1.55
N GLU A 112 8.79 -16.28 -0.52
CA GLU A 112 10.00 -17.12 -0.60
C GLU A 112 9.70 -18.54 -1.08
N SER A 113 8.58 -19.13 -0.63
CA SER A 113 8.16 -20.46 -1.11
C SER A 113 7.74 -20.48 -2.59
N ARG A 114 7.34 -19.34 -3.16
CA ARG A 114 6.87 -19.22 -4.54
C ARG A 114 7.96 -18.81 -5.52
N SER A 115 9.09 -18.27 -5.06
CA SER A 115 10.15 -17.78 -5.95
C SER A 115 11.54 -18.07 -5.37
N VAL A 116 12.31 -18.95 -6.01
CA VAL A 116 13.71 -19.23 -5.63
C VAL A 116 14.57 -17.95 -5.63
N TRP A 117 14.27 -17.02 -6.54
CA TRP A 117 14.98 -15.75 -6.73
C TRP A 117 14.80 -14.75 -5.56
N LEU A 118 13.81 -14.95 -4.70
CA LEU A 118 13.62 -14.14 -3.48
C LEU A 118 14.56 -14.54 -2.35
N LYS A 119 15.08 -15.76 -2.37
CA LYS A 119 16.05 -16.20 -1.36
C LYS A 119 17.41 -15.53 -1.55
N ASP A 120 17.76 -15.19 -2.80
CA ASP A 120 19.05 -14.57 -3.15
C ASP A 120 18.96 -13.04 -3.27
N ALA A 121 17.79 -12.48 -3.56
CA ALA A 121 17.56 -11.04 -3.50
C ALA A 121 17.39 -10.63 -2.03
N ILE A 122 18.34 -9.86 -1.48
CA ILE A 122 18.27 -9.29 -0.13
C ILE A 122 17.12 -8.27 -0.09
N LEU A 123 15.88 -8.75 0.01
CA LEU A 123 14.68 -7.93 0.20
C LEU A 123 14.29 -8.04 1.66
N HIS A 124 14.24 -6.91 2.35
CA HIS A 124 13.79 -6.84 3.72
C HIS A 124 12.27 -6.90 3.78
N ILE A 125 11.73 -7.35 4.91
CA ILE A 125 10.28 -7.36 5.20
C ILE A 125 9.58 -6.04 4.81
N LYS A 126 10.24 -4.91 5.05
CA LYS A 126 9.70 -3.57 4.74
C LYS A 126 9.56 -3.30 3.25
N ASP A 127 10.36 -3.95 2.43
CA ASP A 127 10.43 -3.76 0.99
C ASP A 127 9.20 -4.34 0.26
N PHE A 128 8.42 -5.19 0.94
CA PHE A 128 7.17 -5.71 0.41
C PHE A 128 5.98 -4.76 0.63
N THR A 129 6.16 -3.70 1.42
CA THR A 129 5.06 -2.87 1.93
C THR A 129 4.98 -1.47 1.37
#